data_AF-A0A6J1ADM4-F1
#
_entry.id   AF-A0A6J1ADM4-F1
#
_cell.length_a   1.000
_cell.length_b   1.000
_cell.length_c   1.000
_cell.angle_alpha   90.00
_cell.angle_beta   90.00
_cell.angle_gamma   90.00
#
_symmetry.space_group_name_H-M   'P 1'
#
loop_
_entity.id
_entity.type
_entity.pdbx_description
1 polymer ?
#
loop_
_entity_poly.entity_id
_entity_poly.type
_entity_poly.pdbx_seq_one_letter_code
_entity_poly.pdbx_strand_id
1 'polypeptide(L)' 'MGGGNGQKSRMAREKHMEKNKPAKGSQLESNKKAMTIQCKVCMQTFICTTSEVKCREHAEAKHPKSDVYACFPHLKK' A
#
# COMPACT_ATOMS: atom_id res chain seq x y z
N MET A 1 22.62 38.85 -15.64
CA MET A 1 21.87 37.67 -15.11
C MET A 1 22.42 36.42 -15.79
N GLY A 2 23.33 35.68 -15.16
CA GLY A 2 24.00 34.53 -15.78
C GLY A 2 24.41 33.52 -14.72
N GLY A 3 23.43 32.83 -14.13
CA GLY A 3 23.69 31.77 -13.16
C GLY A 3 24.18 30.51 -13.86
N GLY A 4 25.49 30.29 -13.85
CA GLY A 4 26.14 29.16 -14.52
C GLY A 4 25.68 27.79 -14.01
N ASN A 5 26.00 26.74 -14.79
CA ASN A 5 25.57 25.34 -14.59
C ASN A 5 25.69 24.80 -13.15
N GLY A 6 26.65 25.30 -12.35
CA GLY A 6 26.80 24.93 -10.95
C GLY A 6 25.60 25.32 -10.07
N GLN A 7 24.99 26.48 -10.30
CA GLN A 7 23.83 26.95 -9.53
C GLN A 7 22.56 26.16 -9.90
N LYS A 8 22.37 25.83 -11.19
CA LYS A 8 21.30 24.92 -11.62
C LYS A 8 21.47 23.51 -11.04
N SER A 9 22.70 22.99 -11.00
CA SER A 9 22.96 21.65 -10.45
C SER A 9 22.72 21.59 -8.94
N ARG A 10 23.11 22.63 -8.19
CA ARG A 10 22.83 22.73 -6.75
C ARG A 10 21.33 22.81 -6.46
N MET A 11 20.59 23.67 -7.17
CA MET A 11 19.12 23.74 -7.01
C MET A 11 18.42 22.43 -7.40
N ALA A 12 18.91 21.74 -8.44
CA ALA A 12 18.37 20.43 -8.83
C ALA A 12 18.62 19.36 -7.76
N ARG A 13 19.83 19.34 -7.18
CA ARG A 13 20.17 18.44 -6.07
C ARG A 13 19.37 18.76 -4.81
N GLU A 14 19.22 20.03 -4.45
CA GLU A 14 18.39 20.46 -3.31
C GLU A 14 16.92 20.08 -3.51
N LYS A 15 16.32 20.37 -4.68
CA LYS A 15 14.95 19.92 -4.98
C LYS A 15 14.79 18.40 -4.96
N HIS A 16 15.78 17.65 -5.41
CA HIS A 16 15.74 16.19 -5.39
C HIS A 16 15.81 15.66 -3.95
N MET A 17 16.66 16.26 -3.11
CA MET A 17 16.76 15.92 -1.68
C MET A 17 15.51 16.33 -0.89
N GLU A 18 14.86 17.44 -1.22
CA GLU A 18 13.59 17.84 -0.61
C GLU A 18 12.44 16.92 -0.98
N LYS A 19 12.39 16.42 -2.22
CA LYS A 19 11.39 15.42 -2.65
C LYS A 19 11.65 14.03 -2.08
N ASN A 20 12.91 13.68 -1.84
CA ASN A 20 13.31 12.42 -1.22
C ASN A 20 13.54 12.54 0.29
N LYS A 21 13.12 13.65 0.92
CA LYS A 21 13.12 13.73 2.37
C LYS A 21 12.12 12.68 2.86
N PRO A 22 12.54 11.69 3.68
CA PRO A 22 11.60 10.74 4.24
C PRO A 22 10.56 11.55 5.02
N ALA A 23 9.29 11.40 4.67
CA ALA A 23 8.20 11.89 5.51
C ALA A 23 8.47 11.38 6.94
N LYS A 24 8.28 12.23 7.96
CA LYS A 24 8.46 11.83 9.36
C LYS A 24 7.55 10.61 9.63
N GLY A 25 8.16 9.42 9.68
CA GLY A 25 7.46 8.14 9.73
C GLY A 25 7.47 7.44 8.37
N SER A 26 8.10 6.27 8.29
CA SER A 26 8.12 5.45 7.09
C SER A 26 6.69 5.04 6.73
N GLN A 27 6.12 5.63 5.67
CA GLN A 27 4.82 5.25 5.13
C GLN A 27 4.77 3.75 4.78
N LEU A 28 5.92 3.16 4.40
CA LEU A 28 6.04 1.72 4.20
C LEU A 28 5.78 0.92 5.48
N GLU A 29 6.29 1.37 6.62
CA GLU A 29 6.09 0.67 7.89
C GLU A 29 4.63 0.76 8.35
N SER A 30 4.00 1.93 8.20
CA SER A 30 2.56 2.08 8.44
C SER A 30 1.72 1.19 7.53
N ASN A 31 2.10 1.06 6.25
CA ASN A 31 1.40 0.20 5.30
C ASN A 31 1.55 -1.29 5.63
N LYS A 32 2.75 -1.75 6.03
CA LYS A 32 2.99 -3.11 6.52
C LYS A 32 2.18 -3.42 7.78
N LYS A 33 2.14 -2.50 8.74
CA LYS A 33 1.32 -2.65 9.96
C LYS A 33 -0.17 -2.68 9.66
N ALA A 34 -0.59 -1.99 8.60
CA ALA A 34 -1.97 -2.01 8.16
C ALA A 34 -2.34 -3.32 7.44
N MET A 35 -1.42 -4.24 7.11
CA MET A 35 -1.77 -5.52 6.48
C MET A 35 -2.34 -6.54 7.48
N THR A 36 -3.51 -6.26 8.04
CA THR A 36 -4.14 -7.08 9.09
C THR A 36 -5.19 -8.06 8.56
N ILE A 37 -5.73 -7.83 7.37
CA ILE A 37 -6.74 -8.69 6.75
C ILE A 37 -6.00 -9.80 6.00
N GLN A 38 -6.31 -11.07 6.27
CA GLN A 38 -5.68 -12.20 5.60
C GLN A 38 -6.75 -13.12 5.02
N CYS A 39 -6.63 -13.46 3.73
CA CYS A 39 -7.42 -14.52 3.13
C CYS A 39 -6.96 -15.87 3.69
N LYS A 40 -7.88 -16.65 4.28
CA LYS A 40 -7.56 -17.94 4.88
C LYS A 40 -7.36 -19.08 3.88
N VAL A 41 -7.75 -18.89 2.62
CA VAL A 41 -7.59 -19.90 1.56
C VAL A 41 -6.22 -19.78 0.88
N CYS A 42 -5.80 -18.57 0.49
CA CYS A 42 -4.52 -18.36 -0.21
C CYS A 42 -3.45 -17.65 0.61
N MET A 43 -3.72 -17.29 1.87
CA MET A 43 -2.80 -16.58 2.77
C MET A 43 -2.36 -15.19 2.28
N GLN A 44 -2.99 -14.65 1.23
CA GLN A 44 -2.76 -13.27 0.79
C GLN A 44 -3.19 -12.28 1.87
N THR A 45 -2.33 -11.30 2.14
CA THR A 45 -2.58 -10.22 3.09
C THR A 45 -3.08 -8.97 2.37
N PHE A 46 -4.07 -8.32 2.98
CA PHE A 46 -4.73 -7.12 2.52
C PHE A 46 -4.61 -6.05 3.60
N ILE A 47 -4.65 -4.79 3.17
CA ILE A 47 -4.59 -3.63 4.06
C ILE A 47 -5.91 -3.58 4.85
N CYS A 48 -5.88 -3.16 6.11
CA CYS A 48 -7.01 -3.07 7.05
C CYS A 48 -8.11 -2.14 6.55
N THR A 49 -7.75 -1.18 5.69
CA THR A 49 -8.67 -0.24 5.05
C THR A 49 -9.29 -0.81 3.77
N THR A 50 -9.01 -2.07 3.43
CA THR A 50 -9.61 -2.75 2.28
C THR A 50 -11.08 -2.98 2.58
N SER A 51 -11.96 -2.34 1.78
CA SER A 51 -13.40 -2.51 1.91
C SER A 51 -13.83 -3.95 1.65
N GLU A 52 -14.97 -4.34 2.21
CA GLU A 52 -15.60 -5.66 1.99
C GLU A 52 -15.73 -6.03 0.50
N VAL A 53 -16.05 -5.06 -0.34
CA VAL A 53 -16.19 -5.24 -1.80
C VAL A 53 -14.93 -5.84 -2.40
N LYS A 54 -13.74 -5.32 -2.04
CA LYS A 54 -12.45 -5.80 -2.55
C LYS A 54 -12.12 -7.21 -2.06
N CYS A 55 -12.51 -7.54 -0.83
CA CYS A 55 -12.35 -8.89 -0.28
C CYS A 55 -13.29 -9.88 -1.00
N ARG A 56 -14.51 -9.45 -1.31
CA ARG A 56 -15.47 -10.23 -2.10
C ARG A 56 -14.98 -10.47 -3.52
N GLU A 57 -14.51 -9.43 -4.22
CA GLU A 57 -13.89 -9.54 -5.55
C GLU A 57 -12.71 -10.53 -5.55
N HIS A 58 -11.86 -10.50 -4.51
CA HIS A 58 -10.79 -11.47 -4.36
C HIS A 58 -11.32 -12.92 -4.25
N ALA A 59 -12.31 -13.13 -3.39
CA ALA A 59 -12.91 -14.45 -3.19
C ALA A 59 -13.56 -14.96 -4.49
N GLU A 60 -14.33 -14.13 -5.19
CA GLU A 60 -14.99 -14.49 -6.45
C GLU A 60 -13.98 -14.80 -7.57
N ALA A 61 -12.92 -14.01 -7.70
CA ALA A 61 -11.94 -14.17 -8.77
C ALA A 61 -10.91 -15.28 -8.52
N LYS A 62 -10.51 -15.51 -7.26
CA LYS A 62 -9.45 -16.47 -6.90
C LYS A 62 -9.98 -17.75 -6.30
N HIS A 63 -11.15 -17.70 -5.67
CA HIS A 63 -11.75 -18.81 -4.93
C HIS A 63 -13.22 -19.01 -5.33
N PRO A 64 -13.55 -19.16 -6.63
CA PRO A 64 -14.94 -19.22 -7.10
C PRO A 64 -15.74 -20.41 -6.56
N LYS A 65 -15.06 -21.40 -5.98
CA LYS A 65 -15.66 -22.59 -5.36
C LYS A 65 -15.77 -22.48 -3.83
N SER A 66 -15.16 -21.44 -3.23
CA SER A 66 -15.15 -21.22 -1.80
C SER A 66 -16.04 -20.04 -1.47
N ASP A 67 -16.75 -20.13 -0.36
CA ASP A 67 -17.56 -19.03 0.10
C ASP A 67 -16.67 -17.83 0.55
N VAL A 68 -17.17 -16.61 0.39
CA VAL A 68 -16.47 -15.38 0.80
C VAL A 68 -16.09 -15.44 2.28
N TYR A 69 -16.94 -16.04 3.13
CA TYR A 69 -16.68 -16.21 4.56
C TYR A 69 -15.62 -17.29 4.85
N ALA A 70 -15.37 -18.21 3.92
CA ALA A 70 -14.23 -19.13 4.02
C ALA A 70 -12.90 -18.40 3.74
N CYS A 71 -12.91 -17.44 2.82
CA CYS A 71 -11.75 -16.58 2.55
C CYS A 71 -11.53 -15.57 3.68
N PHE A 72 -12.59 -14.90 4.13
CA PHE A 72 -12.54 -13.82 5.11
C PHE A 72 -13.58 -14.06 6.21
N PRO A 73 -13.27 -14.89 7.22
CA PRO A 73 -14.23 -15.27 8.26
C PRO A 73 -14.69 -14.10 9.13
N HIS A 74 -13.91 -13.02 9.20
CA HIS A 74 -14.29 -11.79 9.91
C HIS A 74 -15.42 -11.00 9.23
N LEU A 75 -15.80 -11.35 8.00
CA LEU A 75 -16.94 -10.75 7.31
C LEU A 75 -18.28 -11.39 7.69
N LYS A 76 -18.26 -12.55 8.36
CA LYS A 76 -19.47 -13.22 8.83
C LYS A 76 -19.93 -12.55 10.12
N LYS A 77 -21.03 -11.79 10.05
CA LYS A 77 -21.76 -11.32 11.24
C LYS A 77 -22.40 -12.47 12.00
#